data_AF-T1ZDP7-F1
#
_entry.id   AF-T1ZDP7-F1
#
_cell.length_a   1.000
_cell.length_b   1.000
_cell.length_c   1.000
_cell.angle_alpha   90.00
_cell.angle_beta   90.00
_cell.angle_gamma   90.00
#
_symmetry.space_group_name_H-M   'P 1'
#
loop_
_entity.id
_entity.type
_entity.pdbx_description
1 polymer ?
#
loop_
_entity_poly.entity_id
_entity_poly.type
_entity_poly.pdbx_seq_one_letter_code
_entity_poly.pdbx_strand_id
1 'polypeptide(L)'
;MRNHKQIWYIISSIFFAVVLFIYATTTNYQNNSSARQTKSETYTNTLPSVPIDIKYNSEKYFISGFASEVSVVLTGSNRVTLASEMQESTRKFKVVADLTKATEGTREVPLAIKNLPSGLTATVTPAKITVKIGKKASKTFEVKTTISSAQLAEGLTIDRVTVGDHKVTVTSDEDTLAKVDHVEAVVPTSEKISANYSGNAPLQAVDANGTVLPSVITPYETTIKITVKSSSSSSSSTSSSK
;
A
#
# COMPACT_ATOMS: atom_id res chain seq x y z
N MET A 1 -71.58 44.57 40.53
CA MET A 1 -70.46 43.84 41.19
C MET A 1 -69.79 42.78 40.27
N ARG A 2 -69.62 43.05 38.96
CA ARG A 2 -69.07 42.05 37.99
C ARG A 2 -67.61 42.28 37.60
N ASN A 3 -67.03 43.43 37.93
CA ASN A 3 -65.70 43.84 37.48
C ASN A 3 -64.56 43.40 38.42
N HIS A 4 -64.83 43.22 39.72
CA HIS A 4 -63.80 42.78 40.68
C HIS A 4 -63.32 41.35 40.45
N LYS A 5 -64.20 40.45 39.95
CA LYS A 5 -63.83 39.06 39.67
C LYS A 5 -62.87 38.95 38.49
N GLN A 6 -63.05 39.74 37.43
CA GLN A 6 -62.14 39.77 36.28
C GLN A 6 -60.77 40.35 36.64
N ILE A 7 -60.74 41.42 37.45
CA ILE A 7 -59.49 42.00 37.96
C ILE A 7 -58.73 40.98 38.83
N TRP A 8 -59.44 40.21 39.66
CA TRP A 8 -58.83 39.15 40.48
C TRP A 8 -58.21 38.02 39.64
N TYR A 9 -58.85 37.61 38.54
CA TYR A 9 -58.27 36.61 37.63
C TYR A 9 -57.02 37.10 36.92
N ILE A 10 -56.97 38.39 36.51
CA ILE A 10 -55.79 38.99 35.87
C ILE A 10 -54.62 39.06 36.86
N ILE A 11 -54.88 39.44 38.12
CA ILE A 11 -53.84 39.49 39.16
C ILE A 11 -53.33 38.08 39.48
N SER A 12 -54.23 37.09 39.56
CA SER A 12 -53.87 35.69 39.81
C SER A 12 -53.04 35.10 38.66
N SER A 13 -53.38 35.38 37.41
CA SER A 13 -52.61 34.88 36.25
C SER A 13 -51.22 35.50 36.17
N ILE A 14 -51.08 36.80 36.46
CA ILE A 14 -49.78 37.47 36.54
C ILE A 14 -48.92 36.89 37.67
N PHE A 15 -49.52 36.62 38.83
CA PHE A 15 -48.81 36.02 39.96
C PHE A 15 -48.25 34.64 39.58
N PHE A 16 -49.08 33.77 39.00
CA PHE A 16 -48.63 32.44 38.56
C PHE A 16 -47.59 32.52 37.43
N ALA A 17 -47.71 33.47 36.50
CA ALA A 17 -46.72 33.67 35.44
C ALA A 17 -45.35 34.06 36.00
N VAL A 18 -45.31 34.94 37.01
CA VAL A 18 -44.06 35.35 37.66
C VAL A 18 -43.44 34.19 38.44
N VAL A 19 -44.26 33.42 39.17
CA VAL A 19 -43.79 32.23 39.90
C VAL A 19 -43.21 31.19 38.94
N LEU A 20 -43.89 30.92 37.81
CA LEU A 20 -43.39 30.01 36.79
C LEU A 20 -42.12 30.53 36.11
N PHE A 21 -42.03 31.82 35.83
CA PHE A 21 -40.84 32.45 35.26
C PHE A 21 -39.63 32.33 36.19
N ILE A 22 -39.83 32.59 37.49
CA ILE A 22 -38.78 32.44 38.50
C ILE A 22 -38.40 30.96 38.63
N TYR A 23 -39.36 30.04 38.72
CA TYR A 23 -39.08 28.61 38.83
C TYR A 23 -38.32 28.06 37.61
N ALA A 24 -38.76 28.42 36.40
CA ALA A 24 -38.07 28.05 35.17
C ALA A 24 -36.67 28.68 35.11
N THR A 25 -36.52 29.93 35.53
CA THR A 25 -35.22 30.60 35.57
C THR A 25 -34.30 29.95 36.61
N THR A 26 -34.75 29.67 37.82
CA THR A 26 -33.91 29.10 38.89
C THR A 26 -33.50 27.66 38.63
N THR A 27 -34.35 26.85 37.98
CA THR A 27 -33.96 25.50 37.53
C THR A 27 -33.00 25.52 36.34
N ASN A 28 -33.08 26.51 35.45
CA ASN A 28 -32.10 26.68 34.35
C ASN A 28 -30.80 27.40 34.80
N TYR A 29 -30.81 28.10 35.94
CA TYR A 29 -29.66 28.80 36.54
C TYR A 29 -29.00 28.05 37.71
N GLN A 30 -29.30 26.76 37.90
CA GLN A 30 -28.32 25.88 38.55
C GLN A 30 -27.18 25.64 37.58
N ASN A 31 -26.31 26.64 37.51
CA ASN A 31 -24.95 26.59 37.01
C ASN A 31 -24.24 25.42 37.72
N ASN A 32 -24.36 24.22 37.15
CA ASN A 32 -23.39 23.16 37.34
C ASN A 32 -22.09 23.63 36.67
N SER A 33 -21.35 24.49 37.37
CA SER A 33 -19.98 24.87 37.03
C SER A 33 -19.01 23.67 37.02
N SER A 34 -19.48 22.48 37.43
CA SER A 34 -18.78 21.20 37.32
C SER A 34 -19.19 20.34 36.11
N ALA A 35 -20.20 20.72 35.31
CA ALA A 35 -20.67 19.93 34.17
C ALA A 35 -20.04 20.31 32.81
N ARG A 36 -19.19 21.34 32.77
CA ARG A 36 -18.37 21.65 31.59
C ARG A 36 -16.98 21.04 31.70
N GLN A 37 -16.89 19.79 32.16
CA GLN A 37 -15.83 18.92 31.65
C GLN A 37 -16.19 18.64 30.18
N THR A 38 -15.75 19.50 29.27
CA THR A 38 -15.67 19.13 27.86
C THR A 38 -14.69 17.97 27.80
N LYS A 39 -15.20 16.75 27.96
CA LYS A 39 -14.44 15.53 27.71
C LYS A 39 -14.10 15.61 26.23
N SER A 40 -12.88 16.03 25.93
CA SER A 40 -12.43 16.14 24.54
C SER A 40 -12.45 14.72 23.99
N GLU A 41 -13.46 14.41 23.19
CA GLU A 41 -13.55 13.12 22.53
C GLU A 41 -12.32 12.96 21.65
N THR A 42 -11.58 11.90 21.91
CA THR A 42 -10.38 11.57 21.16
C THR A 42 -10.76 10.49 20.16
N TYR A 43 -10.57 10.78 18.88
CA TYR A 43 -10.83 9.86 17.80
C TYR A 43 -9.53 9.18 17.41
N THR A 44 -9.60 7.88 17.13
CA THR A 44 -8.46 7.07 16.68
C THR A 44 -8.80 6.40 15.36
N ASN A 45 -7.90 6.48 14.41
CA ASN A 45 -8.00 5.80 13.11
C ASN A 45 -6.67 5.13 12.76
N THR A 46 -6.76 3.97 12.14
CA THR A 46 -5.60 3.21 11.66
C THR A 46 -5.52 3.35 10.16
N LEU A 47 -4.38 3.81 9.66
CA LEU A 47 -4.08 3.90 8.24
C LEU A 47 -3.18 2.71 7.89
N PRO A 48 -3.69 1.72 7.14
CA PRO A 48 -2.84 0.69 6.55
C PRO A 48 -2.05 1.29 5.37
N SER A 49 -0.99 0.59 4.96
CA SER A 49 -0.30 0.85 3.69
C SER A 49 0.28 2.26 3.52
N VAL A 50 0.88 2.81 4.58
CA VAL A 50 1.58 4.10 4.50
C VAL A 50 3.01 3.88 4.00
N PRO A 51 3.43 4.46 2.85
CA PRO A 51 4.77 4.24 2.31
C PRO A 51 5.85 4.88 3.18
N ILE A 52 7.02 4.23 3.22
CA ILE A 52 8.20 4.72 3.94
C ILE A 52 9.09 5.52 2.99
N ASP A 53 9.38 6.78 3.34
CA ASP A 53 10.34 7.64 2.66
C ASP A 53 11.75 7.37 3.22
N ILE A 54 12.56 6.62 2.49
CA ILE A 54 13.89 6.21 2.94
C ILE A 54 14.95 7.13 2.35
N LYS A 55 15.70 7.80 3.21
CA LYS A 55 16.80 8.69 2.83
C LYS A 55 18.13 7.94 2.85
N TYR A 56 18.73 7.76 1.68
CA TYR A 56 20.03 7.12 1.51
C TYR A 56 20.72 7.60 0.21
N ASN A 57 21.99 7.27 0.05
CA ASN A 57 22.70 7.53 -1.20
C ASN A 57 22.43 6.39 -2.20
N SER A 58 21.45 6.58 -3.08
CA SER A 58 21.02 5.61 -4.10
C SER A 58 21.96 5.48 -5.30
N GLU A 59 22.96 6.35 -5.40
CA GLU A 59 24.03 6.25 -6.42
C GLU A 59 25.08 5.23 -5.97
N LYS A 60 25.42 5.21 -4.68
CA LYS A 60 26.47 4.35 -4.12
C LYS A 60 25.96 3.03 -3.56
N TYR A 61 24.76 3.02 -2.98
CA TYR A 61 24.24 1.87 -2.25
C TYR A 61 22.91 1.37 -2.82
N PHE A 62 22.65 0.10 -2.59
CA PHE A 62 21.37 -0.57 -2.85
C PHE A 62 20.81 -1.07 -1.52
N ILE A 63 19.50 -0.89 -1.33
CA ILE A 63 18.81 -1.28 -0.09
C ILE A 63 17.74 -2.33 -0.37
N SER A 64 17.60 -3.31 0.53
CA SER A 64 16.62 -4.40 0.40
C SER A 64 16.22 -4.99 1.75
N GLY A 65 15.26 -5.92 1.76
CA GLY A 65 14.88 -6.69 2.95
C GLY A 65 13.94 -5.99 3.94
N PHE A 66 13.27 -4.92 3.51
CA PHE A 66 12.28 -4.18 4.32
C PHE A 66 10.90 -4.16 3.65
N ALA A 67 9.86 -3.97 4.45
CA ALA A 67 8.51 -3.68 3.94
C ALA A 67 8.43 -2.23 3.46
N SER A 68 7.92 -2.00 2.25
CA SER A 68 7.77 -0.66 1.67
C SER A 68 6.71 0.19 2.37
N GLU A 69 5.82 -0.46 3.13
CA GLU A 69 4.65 0.15 3.75
C GLU A 69 4.50 -0.26 5.21
N VAL A 70 3.90 0.62 6.01
CA VAL A 70 3.63 0.41 7.44
C VAL A 70 2.23 0.87 7.83
N SER A 71 1.78 0.46 9.01
CA SER A 71 0.55 0.97 9.59
C SER A 71 0.82 2.17 10.49
N VAL A 72 0.00 3.21 10.38
CA VAL A 72 0.07 4.39 11.24
C VAL A 72 -1.25 4.58 11.95
N VAL A 73 -1.22 4.59 13.28
CA VAL A 73 -2.37 4.92 14.12
C VAL A 73 -2.35 6.40 14.40
N LEU A 74 -3.36 7.12 13.93
CA LEU A 74 -3.56 8.54 14.19
C LEU A 74 -4.62 8.74 15.26
N THR A 75 -4.32 9.59 16.23
CA THR A 75 -5.19 9.91 17.35
C THR A 75 -5.31 11.43 17.50
N GLY A 76 -6.52 11.96 17.62
CA GLY A 76 -6.73 13.40 17.83
C GLY A 76 -8.18 13.77 18.08
N SER A 77 -8.40 14.94 18.66
CA SER A 77 -9.74 15.46 18.95
C SER A 77 -10.35 16.25 17.79
N ASN A 78 -9.52 16.79 16.89
CA ASN A 78 -9.98 17.49 15.69
C ASN A 78 -10.27 16.50 14.56
N ARG A 79 -11.55 16.19 14.33
CA ARG A 79 -12.00 15.27 13.29
C ARG A 79 -11.68 15.72 11.87
N VAL A 80 -11.67 17.03 11.61
CA VAL A 80 -11.39 17.58 10.26
C VAL A 80 -9.92 17.35 9.91
N THR A 81 -9.02 17.67 10.84
CA THR A 81 -7.57 17.42 10.67
C THR A 81 -7.27 15.93 10.59
N LEU A 82 -7.94 15.10 11.40
CA LEU A 82 -7.78 13.65 11.34
C LEU A 82 -8.21 13.09 9.98
N ALA A 83 -9.37 13.50 9.46
CA ALA A 83 -9.87 13.07 8.15
C ALA A 83 -8.95 13.52 7.01
N SER A 84 -8.40 14.74 7.06
CA SER A 84 -7.47 15.21 6.03
C SER A 84 -6.15 14.43 5.99
N GLU A 85 -5.67 13.93 7.14
CA GLU A 85 -4.44 13.11 7.17
C GLU A 85 -4.69 11.65 6.79
N MET A 86 -5.93 11.15 6.92
CA MET A 86 -6.30 9.82 6.44
C MET A 86 -6.22 9.72 4.92
N GLN A 87 -6.69 10.74 4.23
CA GLN A 87 -6.76 10.77 2.78
C GLN A 87 -5.38 11.02 2.15
N GLU A 88 -4.94 10.10 1.28
CA GLU A 88 -3.59 10.15 0.67
C GLU A 88 -3.30 11.45 -0.08
N SER A 89 -4.28 11.98 -0.83
CA SER A 89 -4.13 13.20 -1.61
C SER A 89 -3.97 14.48 -0.78
N THR A 90 -4.40 14.47 0.49
CA THR A 90 -4.32 15.63 1.39
C THR A 90 -3.39 15.41 2.58
N ARG A 91 -2.84 14.20 2.71
CA ARG A 91 -1.93 13.81 3.79
C ARG A 91 -0.65 14.62 3.72
N LYS A 92 -0.27 15.20 4.85
CA LYS A 92 0.95 15.99 5.00
C LYS A 92 2.05 15.22 5.71
N PHE A 93 1.68 14.35 6.64
CA PHE A 93 2.67 13.59 7.38
C PHE A 93 3.38 12.57 6.47
N LYS A 94 4.64 12.30 6.78
CA LYS A 94 5.47 11.28 6.12
C LYS A 94 6.09 10.36 7.15
N VAL A 95 6.13 9.07 6.85
CA VAL A 95 6.96 8.11 7.59
C VAL A 95 8.34 8.10 6.94
N VAL A 96 9.39 8.39 7.70
CA VAL A 96 10.74 8.57 7.18
C VAL A 96 11.71 7.64 7.90
N ALA A 97 12.60 6.99 7.15
CA ALA A 97 13.76 6.29 7.67
C ALA A 97 15.04 6.96 7.16
N ASP A 98 15.94 7.37 8.06
CA ASP A 98 17.20 8.01 7.67
C ASP A 98 18.37 7.01 7.74
N LEU A 99 18.93 6.68 6.58
CA LEU A 99 20.07 5.79 6.40
C LEU A 99 21.33 6.54 5.96
N THR A 100 21.34 7.88 5.96
CA THR A 100 22.47 8.68 5.46
C THR A 100 23.77 8.44 6.24
N LYS A 101 23.65 8.06 7.51
CA LYS A 101 24.78 7.69 8.39
C LYS A 101 24.99 6.18 8.52
N ALA A 102 24.16 5.38 7.87
CA ALA A 102 24.25 3.94 7.96
C ALA A 102 25.42 3.43 7.08
N THR A 103 26.11 2.41 7.56
CA THR A 103 27.16 1.71 6.81
C THR A 103 26.58 0.45 6.18
N GLU A 104 27.38 -0.19 5.33
CA GLU A 104 27.07 -1.49 4.74
C GLU A 104 26.72 -2.55 5.82
N GLY A 105 25.87 -3.50 5.43
CA GLY A 105 25.35 -4.58 6.27
C GLY A 105 23.85 -4.49 6.55
N THR A 106 23.35 -5.45 7.34
CA THR A 106 21.94 -5.51 7.77
C THR A 106 21.78 -4.79 9.10
N ARG A 107 20.85 -3.84 9.19
CA ARG A 107 20.62 -3.04 10.41
C ARG A 107 19.15 -2.72 10.63
N GLU A 108 18.78 -2.58 11.90
CA GLU A 108 17.48 -2.04 12.29
C GLU A 108 17.51 -0.51 12.35
N VAL A 109 16.52 0.12 11.74
CA VAL A 109 16.41 1.57 11.63
C VAL A 109 15.05 2.02 12.15
N PRO A 110 15.00 3.00 13.08
CA PRO A 110 13.74 3.51 13.59
C PRO A 110 13.00 4.34 12.53
N LEU A 111 11.69 4.20 12.50
CA LEU A 111 10.81 5.02 11.68
C LEU A 111 10.42 6.29 12.44
N ALA A 112 10.51 7.43 11.76
CA ALA A 112 10.14 8.73 12.30
C ALA A 112 8.98 9.33 11.50
N ILE A 113 8.01 9.94 12.20
CA ILE A 113 6.93 10.66 11.55
C ILE A 113 7.34 12.13 11.42
N LYS A 114 7.26 12.67 10.22
CA LYS A 114 7.55 14.08 9.89
C LYS A 114 6.29 14.76 9.39
N ASN A 115 6.21 16.08 9.57
CA ASN A 115 5.11 16.93 9.09
C ASN A 115 3.72 16.55 9.62
N LEU A 116 3.62 15.98 10.82
CA LEU A 116 2.34 15.72 11.45
C LEU A 116 1.69 17.04 11.91
N PRO A 117 0.43 17.33 11.57
CA PRO A 117 -0.27 18.51 12.06
C PRO A 117 -0.38 18.56 13.59
N SER A 118 -0.36 19.77 14.15
CA SER A 118 -0.58 19.98 15.59
C SER A 118 -1.96 19.47 16.02
N GLY A 119 -2.04 18.85 17.20
CA GLY A 119 -3.29 18.29 17.73
C GLY A 119 -3.56 16.85 17.29
N LEU A 120 -2.67 16.25 16.50
CA LEU A 120 -2.64 14.81 16.24
C LEU A 120 -1.44 14.17 16.93
N THR A 121 -1.62 12.92 17.35
CA THR A 121 -0.57 12.00 17.76
C THR A 121 -0.55 10.85 16.77
N ALA A 122 0.65 10.39 16.38
CA ALA A 122 0.80 9.32 15.42
C ALA A 122 1.75 8.25 15.95
N THR A 123 1.35 6.98 15.85
CA THR A 123 2.16 5.82 16.23
C THR A 123 2.34 4.93 15.02
N VAL A 124 3.59 4.61 14.69
CA VAL A 124 3.93 3.76 13.54
C VAL A 124 4.20 2.32 13.98
N THR A 125 3.65 1.36 13.23
CA THR A 125 3.77 -0.07 13.48
C THR A 125 4.22 -0.78 12.19
N PRO A 126 5.40 -1.45 12.19
CA PRO A 126 6.37 -1.54 13.28
C PRO A 126 7.12 -0.22 13.52
N ALA A 127 7.67 -0.04 14.73
CA ALA A 127 8.45 1.16 15.09
C ALA A 127 9.85 1.20 14.44
N LYS A 128 10.36 0.04 14.04
CA LYS A 128 11.66 -0.13 13.37
C LYS A 128 11.50 -1.08 12.19
N ILE A 129 12.35 -0.89 11.18
CA ILE A 129 12.46 -1.80 10.04
C ILE A 129 13.89 -2.33 9.95
N THR A 130 14.03 -3.57 9.48
CA THR A 130 15.33 -4.15 9.16
C THR A 130 15.65 -3.87 7.70
N VAL A 131 16.78 -3.24 7.43
CA VAL A 131 17.24 -2.89 6.09
C VAL A 131 18.61 -3.49 5.85
N LYS A 132 18.78 -4.20 4.74
CA LYS A 132 20.08 -4.61 4.21
C LYS A 132 20.60 -3.50 3.31
N ILE A 133 21.81 -3.01 3.59
CA ILE A 133 22.50 -1.99 2.80
C ILE A 133 23.75 -2.63 2.19
N GLY A 134 23.85 -2.63 0.86
CA GLY A 134 25.02 -3.13 0.16
C GLY A 134 25.51 -2.15 -0.89
N LYS A 135 26.74 -2.36 -1.38
CA LYS A 135 27.28 -1.57 -2.49
C LYS A 135 26.46 -1.84 -3.74
N LYS A 136 26.07 -0.77 -4.44
CA LYS A 136 25.30 -0.87 -5.67
C LYS A 136 26.21 -1.37 -6.79
N ALA A 137 25.76 -2.42 -7.47
CA ALA A 137 26.41 -2.94 -8.67
C ALA A 137 25.36 -3.28 -9.73
N SER A 138 25.79 -3.28 -10.99
CA SER A 138 24.95 -3.61 -12.13
C SER A 138 25.65 -4.63 -13.03
N LYS A 139 24.92 -5.62 -13.52
CA LYS A 139 25.43 -6.63 -14.46
C LYS A 139 24.34 -7.00 -15.47
N THR A 140 24.77 -7.35 -16.68
CA THR A 140 23.85 -7.79 -17.74
C THR A 140 23.62 -9.29 -17.64
N PHE A 141 22.35 -9.69 -17.76
CA PHE A 141 21.93 -11.10 -17.76
C PHE A 141 21.07 -11.39 -18.98
N GLU A 142 21.05 -12.66 -19.37
CA GLU A 142 20.16 -13.14 -20.42
C GLU A 142 18.75 -13.36 -19.88
N VAL A 143 17.76 -12.99 -20.68
CA VAL A 143 16.36 -13.21 -20.35
C VAL A 143 15.94 -14.59 -20.84
N LYS A 144 15.47 -15.40 -19.90
CA LYS A 144 14.81 -16.68 -20.15
C LYS A 144 13.32 -16.52 -19.87
N THR A 145 12.53 -17.41 -20.44
CA THR A 145 11.10 -17.47 -20.16
C THR A 145 10.72 -18.93 -20.01
N THR A 146 10.05 -19.25 -18.90
CA THR A 146 9.52 -20.57 -18.64
C THR A 146 8.02 -20.49 -18.76
N ILE A 147 7.44 -21.32 -19.62
CA ILE A 147 5.99 -21.45 -19.74
C ILE A 147 5.63 -22.85 -19.27
N SER A 148 4.78 -22.92 -18.26
CA SER A 148 4.28 -24.20 -17.77
C SER A 148 3.23 -24.75 -18.74
N SER A 149 3.28 -26.05 -19.01
CA SER A 149 2.28 -26.75 -19.83
C SER A 149 0.86 -26.61 -19.27
N ALA A 150 0.71 -26.38 -17.97
CA ALA A 150 -0.58 -26.13 -17.32
C ALA A 150 -1.28 -24.84 -17.79
N GLN A 151 -0.53 -23.92 -18.41
CA GLN A 151 -1.06 -22.66 -18.93
C GLN A 151 -1.63 -22.79 -20.35
N LEU A 152 -1.43 -23.93 -21.02
CA LEU A 152 -1.90 -24.18 -22.38
C LEU A 152 -3.30 -24.80 -22.36
N ALA A 153 -4.12 -24.50 -23.38
CA ALA A 153 -5.35 -25.24 -23.62
C ALA A 153 -5.04 -26.70 -24.03
N GLU A 154 -5.99 -27.61 -23.77
CA GLU A 154 -5.84 -29.03 -24.14
C GLU A 154 -5.64 -29.19 -25.65
N GLY A 155 -4.72 -30.08 -26.01
CA GLY A 155 -4.40 -30.34 -27.42
C GLY A 155 -3.54 -29.27 -28.09
N LEU A 156 -2.91 -28.35 -27.34
CA LEU A 156 -1.93 -27.40 -27.88
C LEU A 156 -0.52 -27.65 -27.33
N THR A 157 0.48 -27.41 -28.18
CA THR A 157 1.90 -27.39 -27.80
C THR A 157 2.54 -26.08 -28.20
N ILE A 158 3.57 -25.66 -27.48
CA ILE A 158 4.35 -24.48 -27.82
C ILE A 158 5.21 -24.81 -29.05
N ASP A 159 5.11 -23.99 -30.08
CA ASP A 159 5.97 -24.08 -31.25
C ASP A 159 7.21 -23.19 -31.09
N ARG A 160 7.00 -21.92 -30.72
CA ARG A 160 8.09 -20.95 -30.56
C ARG A 160 7.76 -19.92 -29.48
N VAL A 161 8.77 -19.56 -28.69
CA VAL A 161 8.72 -18.41 -27.78
C VAL A 161 9.82 -17.44 -28.17
N THR A 162 9.49 -16.16 -28.28
CA THR A 162 10.44 -15.09 -28.57
C THR A 162 10.29 -13.96 -27.56
N VAL A 163 11.42 -13.50 -27.03
CA VAL A 163 11.51 -12.38 -26.09
C VAL A 163 12.10 -11.18 -26.84
N GLY A 164 11.54 -9.99 -26.65
CA GLY A 164 12.00 -8.76 -27.30
C GLY A 164 13.40 -8.35 -26.86
N ASP A 165 13.65 -8.39 -25.55
CA ASP A 165 14.92 -8.01 -24.94
C ASP A 165 15.66 -9.26 -24.46
N HIS A 166 16.65 -9.70 -25.24
CA HIS A 166 17.44 -10.88 -24.88
C HIS A 166 18.42 -10.63 -23.73
N LYS A 167 18.83 -9.38 -23.53
CA LYS A 167 19.80 -8.97 -22.52
C LYS A 167 19.28 -7.76 -21.77
N VAL A 168 19.30 -7.83 -20.45
CA VAL A 168 18.81 -6.76 -19.57
C VAL A 168 19.81 -6.47 -18.47
N THR A 169 19.79 -5.25 -17.97
CA THR A 169 20.69 -4.83 -16.89
C THR A 169 19.98 -5.00 -15.56
N VAL A 170 20.57 -5.80 -14.68
CA VAL A 170 20.09 -6.02 -13.32
C VAL A 170 20.97 -5.21 -12.38
N THR A 171 20.35 -4.40 -11.53
CA THR A 171 21.01 -3.58 -10.50
C THR A 171 20.57 -4.06 -9.13
N SER A 172 21.52 -4.39 -8.27
CA SER A 172 21.27 -4.84 -6.89
C SER A 172 22.50 -4.56 -6.01
N ASP A 173 22.53 -5.09 -4.80
CA ASP A 173 23.75 -5.19 -4.00
C ASP A 173 24.70 -6.27 -4.55
N GLU A 174 26.01 -6.08 -4.39
CA GLU A 174 27.04 -7.01 -4.89
C GLU A 174 26.80 -8.48 -4.50
N ASP A 175 26.41 -8.73 -3.24
CA ASP A 175 26.18 -10.10 -2.73
C ASP A 175 24.97 -10.76 -3.40
N THR A 176 23.89 -9.99 -3.58
CA THR A 176 22.67 -10.47 -4.24
C THR A 176 22.92 -10.65 -5.73
N LEU A 177 23.63 -9.72 -6.37
CA LEU A 177 23.94 -9.77 -7.79
C LEU A 177 24.81 -10.98 -8.16
N ALA A 178 25.70 -11.40 -7.26
CA ALA A 178 26.52 -12.60 -7.44
C ALA A 178 25.70 -13.91 -7.42
N LYS A 179 24.49 -13.89 -6.84
CA LYS A 179 23.59 -15.05 -6.75
C LYS A 179 22.58 -15.12 -7.90
N VAL A 180 22.47 -14.07 -8.72
CA VAL A 180 21.58 -14.07 -9.88
C VAL A 180 22.11 -15.06 -10.90
N ASP A 181 21.28 -16.05 -11.25
CA ASP A 181 21.59 -17.02 -12.31
C ASP A 181 21.12 -16.50 -13.68
N HIS A 182 19.85 -16.08 -13.76
CA HIS A 182 19.25 -15.52 -14.96
C HIS A 182 18.09 -14.57 -14.63
N VAL A 183 17.55 -13.91 -15.66
CA VAL A 183 16.33 -13.11 -15.55
C VAL A 183 15.18 -13.88 -16.21
N GLU A 184 14.07 -13.99 -15.51
CA GLU A 184 12.86 -14.63 -16.00
C GLU A 184 11.82 -13.59 -16.42
N ALA A 185 11.26 -13.77 -17.61
CA ALA A 185 10.11 -12.99 -18.07
C ALA A 185 8.82 -13.73 -17.71
N VAL A 186 8.07 -13.16 -16.76
CA VAL A 186 6.89 -13.79 -16.17
C VAL A 186 5.68 -13.53 -17.07
N VAL A 187 5.16 -14.59 -17.68
CA VAL A 187 3.95 -14.51 -18.52
C VAL A 187 2.72 -14.34 -17.61
N PRO A 188 1.92 -13.26 -17.77
CA PRO A 188 0.70 -13.07 -16.98
C PRO A 188 -0.29 -14.24 -17.16
N THR A 189 -0.75 -14.80 -16.04
CA THR A 189 -1.50 -16.07 -15.96
C THR A 189 -3.01 -15.95 -16.11
N SER A 190 -3.55 -14.79 -16.47
CA SER A 190 -5.00 -14.53 -16.30
C SER A 190 -5.90 -15.38 -17.19
N GLU A 191 -5.39 -15.99 -18.26
CA GLU A 191 -6.16 -16.86 -19.16
C GLU A 191 -5.31 -18.03 -19.69
N LYS A 192 -5.96 -19.17 -20.00
CA LYS A 192 -5.31 -20.28 -20.71
C LYS A 192 -4.94 -19.82 -22.12
N ILE A 193 -3.69 -20.06 -22.52
CA ILE A 193 -3.21 -19.75 -23.88
C ILE A 193 -3.87 -20.73 -24.85
N SER A 194 -4.88 -20.24 -25.58
CA SER A 194 -5.65 -20.99 -26.59
C SER A 194 -5.25 -20.64 -28.03
N ALA A 195 -4.45 -19.60 -28.23
CA ALA A 195 -3.97 -19.12 -29.52
C ALA A 195 -2.60 -18.44 -29.37
N ASN A 196 -2.04 -17.96 -30.48
CA ASN A 196 -0.81 -17.17 -30.47
C ASN A 196 -0.98 -15.94 -29.57
N TYR A 197 0.00 -15.69 -28.71
CA TYR A 197 -0.03 -14.62 -27.72
C TYR A 197 1.11 -13.63 -27.98
N SER A 198 0.81 -12.34 -27.79
CA SER A 198 1.81 -11.27 -27.78
C SER A 198 1.44 -10.28 -26.67
N GLY A 199 2.35 -10.02 -25.75
CA GLY A 199 2.09 -9.12 -24.63
C GLY A 199 3.34 -8.69 -23.89
N ASN A 200 3.19 -7.74 -22.98
CA ASN A 200 4.26 -7.29 -22.10
C ASN A 200 4.30 -8.19 -20.86
N ALA A 201 5.51 -8.57 -20.47
CA ALA A 201 5.77 -9.41 -19.32
C ALA A 201 6.82 -8.75 -18.41
N PRO A 202 6.53 -8.62 -17.10
CA PRO A 202 7.51 -8.11 -16.16
C PRO A 202 8.70 -9.07 -16.04
N LEU A 203 9.87 -8.49 -15.83
CA LEU A 203 11.12 -9.21 -15.66
C LEU A 203 11.46 -9.38 -14.17
N GLN A 204 11.93 -10.56 -13.80
CA GLN A 204 12.35 -10.88 -12.43
C GLN A 204 13.74 -11.53 -12.45
N ALA A 205 14.66 -11.07 -11.61
CA ALA A 205 15.94 -11.74 -11.43
C ALA A 205 15.78 -12.89 -10.43
N VAL A 206 16.25 -14.08 -10.81
CA VAL A 206 16.14 -15.29 -9.99
C VAL A 206 17.49 -15.93 -9.71
N ASP A 207 17.59 -16.62 -8.58
CA ASP A 207 18.73 -17.48 -8.28
C ASP A 207 18.64 -18.85 -9.00
N ALA A 208 19.64 -19.70 -8.81
CA ALA A 208 19.67 -21.05 -9.40
C ALA A 208 18.51 -21.96 -8.96
N ASN A 209 17.82 -21.63 -7.85
CA ASN A 209 16.65 -22.35 -7.36
C ASN A 209 15.32 -21.76 -7.86
N GLY A 210 15.35 -20.68 -8.64
CA GLY A 210 14.16 -19.94 -9.07
C GLY A 210 13.60 -18.97 -8.02
N THR A 211 14.36 -18.65 -6.97
CA THR A 211 13.94 -17.68 -5.96
C THR A 211 14.15 -16.25 -6.47
N VAL A 212 13.11 -15.43 -6.39
CA VAL A 212 13.17 -14.01 -6.80
C VAL A 212 14.10 -13.23 -5.88
N LEU A 213 15.06 -12.53 -6.49
CA LEU A 213 16.06 -11.73 -5.79
C LEU A 213 15.72 -10.23 -5.84
N PRO A 214 15.92 -9.49 -4.73
CA PRO A 214 15.64 -8.06 -4.69
C PRO A 214 16.56 -7.31 -5.66
N SER A 215 16.00 -6.73 -6.71
CA SER A 215 16.76 -6.09 -7.78
C SER A 215 15.90 -5.08 -8.55
N VAL A 216 16.58 -4.20 -9.29
CA VAL A 216 15.97 -3.27 -10.26
C VAL A 216 16.46 -3.66 -11.64
N ILE A 217 15.54 -3.98 -12.54
CA ILE A 217 15.83 -4.46 -13.90
C ILE A 217 15.51 -3.35 -14.90
N THR A 218 16.39 -3.15 -15.87
CA THR A 218 16.19 -2.17 -16.96
C THR A 218 16.45 -2.83 -18.32
N PRO A 219 15.46 -2.86 -19.23
CA PRO A 219 14.06 -2.45 -19.03
C PRO A 219 13.32 -3.30 -17.96
N TYR A 220 12.23 -2.78 -17.38
CA TYR A 220 11.50 -3.47 -16.30
C TYR A 220 10.55 -4.58 -16.81
N GLU A 221 10.17 -4.50 -18.08
CA GLU A 221 9.34 -5.46 -18.78
C GLU A 221 9.87 -5.67 -20.20
N THR A 222 9.46 -6.75 -20.83
CA THR A 222 9.79 -7.04 -22.22
C THR A 222 8.58 -7.58 -22.97
N THR A 223 8.59 -7.50 -24.30
CA THR A 223 7.56 -8.12 -25.14
C THR A 223 7.84 -9.61 -25.29
N ILE A 224 6.85 -10.44 -24.97
CA ILE A 224 6.89 -11.88 -25.24
C ILE A 224 5.93 -12.20 -26.37
N LYS A 225 6.37 -13.05 -27.31
CA LYS A 225 5.57 -13.65 -28.37
C LYS A 225 5.60 -15.16 -28.25
N ILE A 226 4.42 -15.77 -28.16
CA ILE A 226 4.24 -17.23 -28.05
C ILE A 226 3.44 -17.69 -29.26
N THR A 227 3.98 -18.65 -29.99
CA THR A 227 3.31 -19.34 -31.09
C THR A 227 2.97 -20.76 -30.65
N VAL A 228 1.72 -21.15 -30.82
CA VAL A 228 1.21 -22.49 -30.44
C VAL A 228 0.79 -23.27 -31.68
N LYS A 229 0.90 -24.60 -31.61
CA LYS A 229 0.44 -25.53 -32.64
C LYS A 229 -0.47 -26.59 -32.06
N SER A 230 -1.42 -27.04 -32.87
CA SER A 230 -2.30 -28.15 -32.50
C SER A 230 -1.49 -29.44 -32.39
N SER A 231 -1.66 -30.12 -31.27
CA SER A 231 -1.22 -31.49 -31.02
C SER A 231 -2.19 -32.48 -31.67
N SER A 232 -2.61 -32.25 -32.91
CA SER A 232 -3.29 -33.28 -33.69
C SER A 232 -2.27 -34.32 -34.13
N SER A 233 -2.48 -35.56 -33.70
CA SER A 233 -1.70 -36.74 -34.09
C SER A 233 -1.53 -36.84 -35.60
N SER A 234 -0.33 -36.56 -36.10
CA SER A 234 0.11 -37.02 -37.41
C SER A 234 0.39 -38.53 -37.33
N SER A 235 -0.67 -39.33 -37.32
CA SER A 235 -0.60 -40.78 -37.50
C SER A 235 -1.82 -41.26 -38.30
N SER A 236 -1.78 -41.03 -39.60
CA SER A 236 -2.54 -41.83 -40.58
C SER A 236 -1.71 -42.00 -41.86
N SER A 237 -0.52 -42.57 -41.70
CA SER A 237 0.10 -43.36 -42.76
C SER A 237 -0.66 -44.69 -42.88
N THR A 238 -1.61 -44.77 -43.80
CA THR A 238 -1.98 -46.08 -44.39
C THR A 238 -2.08 -45.93 -45.90
N SER A 239 -0.97 -46.34 -46.51
CA SER A 239 -0.87 -46.91 -47.84
C SER A 239 -1.76 -48.14 -48.03
N SER A 240 -2.58 -48.15 -49.08
CA SER A 240 -3.01 -49.32 -49.87
C SER A 240 -4.05 -48.79 -50.87
N SER A 241 -3.81 -48.59 -52.18
CA SER A 241 -3.19 -49.43 -53.22
C SER A 241 -3.85 -50.80 -53.39
N LYS A 242 -4.60 -50.88 -54.51
CA LYS A 242 -5.22 -52.02 -55.21
C LYS A 242 -6.53 -52.58 -54.66
#